data_AF-X1NBW0-F1
#
_entry.id   AF-X1NBW0-F1
#
_cell.length_a   1.000
_cell.length_b   1.000
_cell.length_c   1.000
_cell.angle_alpha   90.00
_cell.angle_beta   90.00
_cell.angle_gamma   90.00
#
_symmetry.space_group_name_H-M   'P 1'
#
loop_
_entity.id
_entity.type
_entity.pdbx_description
1 polymer ?
#
loop_
_entity_poly.entity_id
_entity_poly.type
_entity_poly.pdbx_seq_one_letter_code
_entity_poly.pdbx_strand_id
1 'polypeptide(L)'
;DFSLLMGREELLAEVILLDGHGGVCGGANLIPELYVELYNAACSKDLPKVDVLHQKVMRLSNAIYNVGQYESSFLKGLKCALSCVGICSDFMAEPFHRFRRAEHDRIQQYVKELGITPER
;
A
#
# COMPACT_ATOMS: atom_id res chain seq x y z
N ASP A 1 28.66 0.92 7.88
CA ASP A 1 27.67 0.46 6.89
C ASP A 1 26.55 1.47 6.72
N PHE A 2 26.03 1.59 5.49
CA PHE A 2 24.97 2.53 5.11
C PHE A 2 23.80 1.77 4.49
N SER A 3 22.57 2.01 4.95
CA SER A 3 21.38 1.32 4.46
C SER A 3 20.70 2.07 3.32
N LEU A 4 20.40 1.35 2.25
CA LEU A 4 19.59 1.82 1.12
C LEU A 4 18.16 1.28 1.24
N LEU A 5 17.19 2.18 1.41
CA LEU A 5 15.77 1.84 1.57
C LEU A 5 14.93 2.46 0.45
N MET A 6 14.00 1.71 -0.12
CA MET A 6 13.09 2.18 -1.16
C MET A 6 11.82 2.81 -0.57
N GLY A 7 11.54 4.08 -0.90
CA GLY A 7 10.29 4.74 -0.52
C GLY A 7 9.10 4.40 -1.42
N ARG A 8 9.33 4.09 -2.70
CA ARG A 8 8.27 3.64 -3.61
C ARG A 8 8.05 2.15 -3.43
N GLU A 9 6.97 1.79 -2.77
CA GLU A 9 6.67 0.41 -2.41
C GLU A 9 6.45 -0.51 -3.62
N GLU A 10 6.09 0.04 -4.79
CA GLU A 10 6.04 -0.72 -6.04
C GLU A 10 7.41 -1.20 -6.50
N LEU A 11 8.51 -0.64 -5.99
CA LEU A 11 9.88 -1.02 -6.35
C LEU A 11 10.58 -1.81 -5.22
N LEU A 12 9.83 -2.22 -4.19
CA LEU A 12 10.38 -2.92 -3.03
C LEU A 12 11.16 -4.17 -3.45
N ALA A 13 10.54 -5.05 -4.23
CA ALA A 13 11.13 -6.34 -4.58
C ALA A 13 12.40 -6.18 -5.42
N GLU A 14 12.36 -5.29 -6.40
CA GLU A 14 13.47 -4.99 -7.31
C GLU A 14 14.68 -4.47 -6.56
N VAL A 15 14.46 -3.56 -5.60
CA VAL A 15 15.56 -3.03 -4.78
C VAL A 15 16.17 -4.12 -3.90
N ILE A 16 15.37 -4.99 -3.30
CA ILE A 16 15.91 -6.12 -2.51
C ILE A 16 16.67 -7.12 -3.39
N LEU A 17 16.17 -7.41 -4.59
CA LEU A 17 16.84 -8.28 -5.55
C LEU A 17 18.19 -7.72 -6.05
N LEU A 18 18.39 -6.40 -5.93
CA LEU A 18 19.62 -5.67 -6.25
C LEU A 18 20.43 -5.28 -5.00
N ASP A 19 20.34 -6.09 -3.94
CA ASP A 19 21.09 -5.95 -2.68
C ASP A 19 20.76 -4.66 -1.88
N GLY A 20 19.58 -4.10 -2.08
CA GLY A 20 19.00 -3.09 -1.20
C GLY A 20 18.55 -3.69 0.15
N HIS A 21 18.34 -2.83 1.14
CA HIS A 21 18.20 -3.27 2.54
C HIS A 21 16.75 -3.36 3.02
N GLY A 22 15.81 -2.72 2.33
CA GLY A 22 14.42 -2.63 2.78
C GLY A 22 13.60 -1.63 1.97
N GLY A 23 12.36 -1.42 2.42
CA GLY A 23 11.52 -0.32 1.95
C GLY A 23 10.73 0.32 3.08
N VAL A 24 10.35 1.58 2.85
CA VAL A 24 9.51 2.38 3.75
C VAL A 24 8.13 2.48 3.12
N CYS A 25 7.39 1.37 3.20
CA CYS A 25 6.14 1.19 2.47
C CYS A 25 4.95 1.78 3.26
N GLY A 26 4.21 2.69 2.64
CA GLY A 26 3.04 3.29 3.29
C GLY A 26 1.85 2.33 3.34
N GLY A 27 1.69 1.48 2.32
CA GLY A 27 0.67 0.44 2.30
C GLY A 27 0.79 -0.60 3.40
N ALA A 28 1.96 -0.72 4.04
CA ALA A 28 2.15 -1.58 5.20
C ALA A 28 1.32 -1.11 6.42
N ASN A 29 0.80 0.11 6.43
CA ASN A 29 -0.19 0.52 7.43
C ASN A 29 -1.53 -0.21 7.25
N LEU A 30 -1.84 -0.68 6.03
CA LEU A 30 -3.10 -1.34 5.68
C LEU A 30 -2.97 -2.85 5.56
N ILE A 31 -1.88 -3.35 4.98
CA ILE A 31 -1.64 -4.79 4.77
C ILE A 31 -0.17 -5.14 5.09
N PRO A 32 0.26 -5.05 6.37
CA PRO A 32 1.67 -5.24 6.73
C PRO A 32 2.25 -6.59 6.27
N GLU A 33 1.46 -7.67 6.35
CA GLU A 33 1.85 -9.03 5.98
C GLU A 33 2.29 -9.11 4.53
N LEU A 34 1.60 -8.40 3.62
CA LEU A 34 1.92 -8.40 2.19
C LEU A 34 3.34 -7.89 1.94
N TYR A 35 3.74 -6.81 2.59
CA TYR A 35 5.07 -6.20 2.39
C TYR A 35 6.17 -7.01 3.07
N VAL A 36 5.89 -7.57 4.25
CA VAL A 36 6.82 -8.48 4.94
C VAL A 36 7.05 -9.75 4.13
N GLU A 37 5.99 -10.36 3.61
CA GLU A 37 6.11 -11.54 2.74
C GLU A 37 6.86 -11.22 1.44
N LEU A 38 6.60 -10.07 0.82
CA LEU A 38 7.27 -9.65 -0.41
C LEU A 38 8.77 -9.42 -0.15
N TYR A 39 9.11 -8.72 0.93
CA TYR A 39 10.48 -8.52 1.37
C TYR A 39 11.21 -9.87 1.57
N ASN A 40 10.61 -10.78 2.34
CA ASN A 40 11.21 -12.08 2.62
C ASN A 40 11.39 -12.92 1.36
N ALA A 41 10.40 -12.94 0.47
CA ALA A 41 10.48 -13.65 -0.81
C ALA A 41 11.59 -13.08 -1.71
N ALA A 42 11.76 -11.76 -1.74
CA ALA A 42 12.83 -11.13 -2.49
C ALA A 42 14.22 -11.42 -1.88
N CYS A 43 14.36 -11.37 -0.55
CA CYS A 43 15.59 -11.75 0.15
C CYS A 43 15.98 -13.22 -0.14
N SER A 44 15.01 -14.13 -0.20
CA SER A 44 15.26 -15.54 -0.52
C SER A 44 15.33 -15.83 -2.02
N LYS A 45 15.18 -14.81 -2.88
CA LYS A 45 15.13 -14.92 -4.35
C LYS A 45 14.09 -15.93 -4.85
N ASP A 46 12.97 -16.05 -4.13
CA ASP A 46 11.80 -16.85 -4.55
C ASP A 46 11.00 -16.06 -5.58
N LEU A 47 11.50 -16.03 -6.83
CA LEU A 47 10.94 -15.22 -7.90
C LEU A 47 9.46 -15.52 -8.20
N PRO A 48 8.98 -16.79 -8.21
CA PRO A 48 7.56 -17.08 -8.36
C PRO A 48 6.70 -16.43 -7.26
N LYS A 49 7.13 -16.50 -6.00
CA LYS A 49 6.41 -15.86 -4.89
C LYS A 49 6.49 -14.34 -4.96
N VAL A 50 7.65 -13.79 -5.34
CA VAL A 50 7.83 -12.35 -5.58
C VAL A 50 6.84 -11.85 -6.62
N ASP A 51 6.71 -12.51 -7.77
CA ASP A 51 5.79 -12.09 -8.83
C ASP A 51 4.34 -12.04 -8.31
N VAL A 52 3.87 -13.11 -7.65
CA VAL A 52 2.51 -13.17 -7.10
C VAL A 52 2.25 -12.04 -6.09
N LEU A 53 3.19 -11.78 -5.18
CA LEU A 53 3.04 -10.76 -4.15
C LEU A 53 3.18 -9.35 -4.71
N HIS A 54 4.12 -9.12 -5.62
CA HIS A 54 4.30 -7.85 -6.31
C HIS A 54 3.06 -7.47 -7.13
N GLN A 55 2.43 -8.44 -7.82
CA GLN A 55 1.15 -8.20 -8.51
C GLN A 55 0.04 -7.73 -7.54
N LYS A 56 0.02 -8.21 -6.29
CA LYS A 56 -0.91 -7.70 -5.27
C LYS A 56 -0.60 -6.26 -4.88
N VAL A 57 0.69 -5.92 -4.69
CA VAL A 57 1.11 -4.52 -4.44
C VAL A 57 0.68 -3.61 -5.58
N MET A 58 0.87 -4.02 -6.84
CA MET A 58 0.45 -3.23 -8.00
C MET A 58 -1.07 -3.06 -8.08
N ARG A 59 -1.85 -4.11 -7.75
CA ARG A 59 -3.32 -4.00 -7.67
C ARG A 59 -3.75 -3.03 -6.58
N LEU A 60 -3.13 -3.09 -5.40
CA LEU A 60 -3.39 -2.15 -4.31
C LEU A 60 -3.07 -0.71 -4.72
N SER A 61 -1.91 -0.48 -5.35
CA SER A 61 -1.51 0.85 -5.80
C SER A 61 -2.51 1.44 -6.80
N ASN A 62 -2.94 0.66 -7.79
CA ASN A 62 -3.95 1.10 -8.75
C ASN A 62 -5.34 1.32 -8.13
N ALA A 63 -5.76 0.45 -7.22
CA ALA A 63 -7.10 0.49 -6.65
C ALA A 63 -7.26 1.55 -5.54
N ILE A 64 -6.24 1.76 -4.70
CA ILE A 64 -6.35 2.62 -3.52
C ILE A 64 -5.63 3.95 -3.72
N TYR A 65 -4.39 3.96 -4.22
CA TYR A 65 -3.57 5.18 -4.25
C TYR A 65 -3.88 6.12 -5.41
N ASN A 66 -4.50 5.60 -6.45
CA ASN A 66 -4.81 6.34 -7.68
C ASN A 66 -6.31 6.72 -7.80
N VAL A 67 -7.08 6.63 -6.71
CA VAL A 67 -8.46 7.13 -6.70
C VAL A 67 -8.44 8.66 -6.67
N GLY A 68 -9.05 9.29 -7.67
CA GLY A 68 -9.03 10.74 -7.88
C GLY A 68 -7.73 11.21 -8.55
N GLN A 69 -7.75 12.42 -9.14
CA GLN A 69 -6.61 12.99 -9.86
C GLN A 69 -5.93 14.09 -9.05
N TYR A 70 -5.27 13.71 -7.96
CA TYR A 70 -4.55 14.63 -7.08
C TYR A 70 -3.18 14.05 -6.69
N GLU A 71 -2.19 14.92 -6.43
CA GLU A 71 -0.90 14.47 -5.85
C GLU A 71 -1.09 13.84 -4.46
N SER A 72 -2.17 14.22 -3.76
CA SER A 72 -2.55 13.68 -2.46
C SER A 72 -3.38 12.38 -2.55
N SER A 73 -3.66 11.85 -3.74
CA SER A 73 -4.49 10.66 -3.91
C SER A 73 -3.94 9.45 -3.14
N PHE A 74 -2.60 9.29 -3.09
CA PHE A 74 -1.97 8.24 -2.29
C PHE A 74 -2.40 8.30 -0.82
N LEU A 75 -2.16 9.44 -0.16
CA LEU A 75 -2.41 9.59 1.28
C LEU A 75 -3.91 9.57 1.60
N LYS A 76 -4.74 10.20 0.76
CA LYS A 76 -6.20 10.19 0.92
C LYS A 76 -6.77 8.78 0.75
N GLY A 77 -6.33 8.06 -0.27
CA GLY A 77 -6.71 6.67 -0.51
C GLY A 77 -6.35 5.77 0.66
N LEU A 78 -5.10 5.86 1.14
CA LEU A 78 -4.64 5.08 2.27
C LEU A 78 -5.45 5.38 3.55
N LYS A 79 -5.60 6.65 3.91
CA LYS A 79 -6.39 7.04 5.09
C LYS A 79 -7.87 6.67 4.99
N CYS A 80 -8.46 6.81 3.81
CA CYS A 80 -9.83 6.38 3.55
C CYS A 80 -9.97 4.86 3.72
N ALA A 81 -9.03 4.07 3.20
CA ALA A 81 -9.02 2.62 3.35
C ALA A 81 -8.89 2.19 4.82
N LEU A 82 -7.96 2.82 5.57
CA LEU A 82 -7.78 2.60 7.01
C LEU A 82 -9.06 2.89 7.82
N SER A 83 -9.77 3.96 7.45
CA SER A 83 -11.08 4.30 8.04
C SER A 83 -12.16 3.28 7.69
N CYS A 84 -12.19 2.81 6.44
CA CYS A 84 -13.14 1.78 6.01
C CYS A 84 -12.98 0.46 6.77
N VAL A 85 -11.76 0.11 7.17
CA VAL A 85 -11.48 -1.08 7.99
C VAL A 85 -11.49 -0.79 9.49
N GLY A 86 -11.71 0.46 9.92
CA GLY A 86 -11.88 0.81 11.33
C GLY A 86 -10.59 1.01 12.13
N ILE A 87 -9.44 1.22 11.47
CA ILE A 87 -8.15 1.45 12.15
C ILE A 87 -8.02 2.89 12.63
N CYS A 88 -8.35 3.88 11.80
CA CYS A 88 -8.23 5.30 12.16
C CYS A 88 -9.15 6.21 11.35
N SER A 89 -9.23 7.49 11.72
CA SER A 89 -10.01 8.49 10.97
C SER A 89 -9.39 8.82 9.61
N ASP A 90 -10.23 9.01 8.60
CA ASP A 90 -9.82 9.48 7.26
C ASP A 90 -9.50 10.98 7.20
N PHE A 91 -9.54 11.68 8.35
CA PHE A 91 -9.29 13.10 8.44
C PHE A 91 -7.91 13.49 7.89
N MET A 92 -7.91 14.52 7.06
CA MET A 92 -6.73 15.12 6.46
C MET A 92 -6.50 16.50 7.07
N ALA A 93 -5.26 16.82 7.40
CA ALA A 93 -4.92 18.17 7.82
C ALA A 93 -5.00 19.12 6.62
N GLU A 94 -5.43 20.35 6.88
CA GLU A 94 -5.46 21.43 5.87
C GLU A 94 -4.08 21.61 5.20
N PRO A 95 -4.04 21.94 3.90
CA PRO A 95 -5.16 22.32 3.03
C PRO A 95 -5.91 21.11 2.41
N PHE A 96 -5.51 19.88 2.73
CA PHE A 96 -6.11 18.70 2.16
C PHE A 96 -7.38 18.31 2.90
N HIS A 97 -8.39 17.96 2.12
CA HIS A 97 -9.65 17.43 2.63
C HIS A 97 -9.73 15.94 2.31
N ARG A 98 -10.40 15.18 3.18
CA ARG A 98 -10.76 13.78 2.91
C ARG A 98 -11.55 13.64 1.60
N PHE A 99 -11.68 12.42 1.13
CA PHE A 99 -12.46 12.13 -0.06
C PHE A 99 -13.94 12.51 0.11
N ARG A 100 -14.57 12.85 -1.02
CA ARG A 100 -16.02 13.00 -1.07
C ARG A 100 -16.64 11.61 -1.18
N ARG A 101 -17.98 11.57 -1.09
CA ARG A 101 -18.73 10.32 -1.08
C ARG A 101 -18.42 9.40 -2.26
N ALA A 102 -18.26 9.94 -3.47
CA ALA A 102 -18.00 9.12 -4.66
C ALA A 102 -16.64 8.37 -4.58
N GLU A 103 -15.56 9.05 -4.21
CA GLU A 103 -14.25 8.43 -4.05
C GLU A 103 -14.20 7.52 -2.83
N HIS A 104 -14.85 7.92 -1.72
CA HIS A 104 -14.97 7.09 -0.52
C HIS A 104 -15.68 5.77 -0.81
N ASP A 105 -16.84 5.80 -1.48
CA ASP A 105 -17.61 4.60 -1.83
C ASP A 105 -16.79 3.67 -2.73
N ARG A 106 -15.98 4.24 -3.63
CA ARG A 106 -15.06 3.48 -4.49
C ARG A 106 -13.93 2.82 -3.71
N ILE A 107 -13.31 3.52 -2.75
CA ILE A 107 -12.32 2.93 -1.84
C ILE A 107 -12.95 1.79 -1.03
N GLN A 108 -14.16 1.98 -0.49
CA GLN A 108 -14.85 0.95 0.27
C GLN A 108 -15.13 -0.31 -0.58
N GLN A 109 -15.47 -0.13 -1.86
CA GLN A 109 -15.62 -1.25 -2.80
C GLN A 109 -14.29 -1.98 -3.00
N TYR A 110 -13.20 -1.27 -3.26
CA TYR A 110 -11.89 -1.90 -3.48
C TYR A 110 -11.35 -2.61 -2.25
N VAL A 111 -11.56 -2.07 -1.05
CA VAL A 111 -11.23 -2.75 0.22
C VAL A 111 -11.90 -4.12 0.31
N LYS A 112 -13.19 -4.21 -0.09
CA LYS A 112 -13.92 -5.48 -0.13
C LYS A 112 -13.40 -6.42 -1.22
N GLU A 113 -13.18 -5.92 -2.44
CA GLU A 113 -12.68 -6.73 -3.57
C GLU A 113 -11.28 -7.30 -3.33
N LEU A 114 -10.42 -6.55 -2.65
CA LEU A 114 -9.08 -6.97 -2.26
C LEU A 114 -9.07 -7.86 -1.01
N GLY A 115 -10.22 -8.08 -0.37
CA GLY A 115 -10.34 -8.91 0.83
C GLY A 115 -9.63 -8.31 2.04
N ILE A 116 -9.48 -6.99 2.10
CA ILE A 116 -8.80 -6.31 3.20
C ILE A 116 -9.78 -6.22 4.37
N THR A 117 -9.48 -6.94 5.44
CA THR A 117 -10.26 -6.94 6.67
C THR A 117 -9.43 -6.39 7.82
N PRO A 118 -10.03 -5.71 8.82
CA PRO A 118 -9.31 -5.43 10.05
C PRO A 118 -8.83 -6.74 10.68
N GLU A 119 -7.56 -6.76 11.09
CA GLU A 119 -7.09 -7.79 12.01
C GLU A 119 -7.90 -7.70 13.31
N ARG A 120 -8.36 -8.84 13.79
CA ARG A 120 -9.11 -8.97 15.05
C ARG A 120 -8.17 -9.12 16.22
#